data_AF-E4LLG6-F1
#
_entry.id   AF-E4LLG6-F1
#
_cell.length_a   1.000
_cell.length_b   1.000
_cell.length_c   1.000
_cell.angle_alpha   90.00
_cell.angle_beta   90.00
_cell.angle_gamma   90.00
#
_symmetry.space_group_name_H-M   'P 1'
#
loop_
_entity.id
_entity.type
_entity.pdbx_description
1 polymer ?
#
loop_
_entity_poly.entity_id
_entity_poly.type
_entity_poly.pdbx_seq_one_letter_code
_entity_poly.pdbx_strand_id
1 'polypeptide(L)' 'MNETIFTQIMDIRDSGRVNMFDIPAVQRMAFKMEFYELICFIEEDRAAYVRFILTGEK' A
#
# COMPACT_ATOMS: atom_id res chain seq x y z
N MET A 1 3.00 -10.06 4.85
CA MET A 1 2.24 -9.50 3.70
C MET A 1 2.11 -10.54 2.58
N ASN A 2 0.97 -10.62 1.86
CA ASN A 2 0.82 -11.57 0.73
C ASN A 2 1.51 -11.04 -0.55
N GLU A 3 1.61 -11.85 -1.59
CA GLU A 3 2.22 -11.44 -2.87
C GLU A 3 1.38 -10.39 -3.62
N THR A 4 0.05 -10.48 -3.56
CA THR A 4 -0.85 -9.53 -4.21
C THR A 4 -0.70 -8.11 -3.66
N ILE A 5 -0.74 -7.94 -2.34
CA ILE A 5 -0.56 -6.68 -1.62
C ILE A 5 0.84 -6.13 -1.91
N PHE A 6 1.87 -6.97 -1.90
CA PHE A 6 3.22 -6.53 -2.24
C PHE A 6 3.27 -5.90 -3.65
N THR A 7 2.74 -6.59 -4.66
CA THR A 7 2.70 -6.09 -6.04
C THR A 7 1.90 -4.79 -6.12
N GLN A 8 0.73 -4.71 -5.48
CA GLN A 8 -0.11 -3.51 -5.46
C GLN A 8 0.60 -2.31 -4.82
N ILE A 9 1.37 -2.52 -3.74
CA ILE A 9 2.17 -1.47 -3.10
C ILE A 9 3.29 -1.00 -4.04
N MET A 10 3.96 -1.93 -4.72
CA MET A 10 5.02 -1.61 -5.67
C MET A 10 4.48 -0.85 -6.88
N ASP A 11 3.32 -1.22 -7.43
CA ASP A 11 2.67 -0.50 -8.52
C ASP A 11 2.35 0.96 -8.15
N ILE A 12 1.83 1.19 -6.93
CA ILE A 12 1.58 2.56 -6.43
C ILE A 12 2.89 3.32 -6.22
N ARG A 13 3.91 2.66 -5.66
CA ARG A 13 5.23 3.26 -5.44
C ARG A 13 5.87 3.69 -6.76
N ASP A 14 5.88 2.79 -7.75
CA ASP A 14 6.49 3.01 -9.06
C ASP A 14 5.74 4.07 -9.86
N SER A 15 4.45 4.28 -9.58
CA SER A 15 3.70 5.42 -10.14
C SER A 15 4.29 6.79 -9.73
N GLY A 16 4.95 6.88 -8.57
CA GLY A 16 5.51 8.11 -8.02
C GLY A 16 4.50 9.22 -7.73
N ARG A 17 3.18 8.93 -7.78
CA ARG A 17 2.11 9.94 -7.71
C ARG A 17 1.72 10.32 -6.28
N VAL A 18 2.01 9.47 -5.31
CA VAL A 18 1.61 9.66 -3.91
C VAL A 18 2.78 9.37 -2.98
N ASN A 19 2.81 10.04 -1.83
CA ASN A 19 3.73 9.69 -0.77
C ASN A 19 3.24 8.38 -0.11
N MET A 20 4.10 7.37 -0.02
CA MET A 20 3.75 6.07 0.57
C MET A 20 3.48 6.14 2.09
N PHE A 21 3.82 7.23 2.76
CA PHE A 21 3.43 7.48 4.16
C PHE A 21 2.11 8.23 4.29
N ASP A 22 1.59 8.82 3.21
CA ASP A 22 0.26 9.43 3.17
C ASP A 22 -0.78 8.34 2.89
N ILE A 23 -1.12 7.60 3.95
CA ILE A 23 -2.06 6.46 3.88
C ILE A 23 -3.39 6.85 3.22
N PRO A 24 -4.06 7.97 3.58
CA PRO A 24 -5.26 8.38 2.87
C PRO A 24 -5.05 8.59 1.36
N ALA A 25 -3.91 9.14 0.92
CA ALA A 25 -3.62 9.27 -0.51
C ALA A 25 -3.35 7.91 -1.17
N VAL A 26 -2.64 7.00 -0.50
CA VAL A 26 -2.40 5.63 -0.97
C VAL A 26 -3.73 4.89 -1.13
N GLN A 27 -4.63 4.94 -0.16
CA GLN A 27 -5.93 4.29 -0.24
C GLN A 27 -6.80 4.87 -1.37
N ARG A 28 -6.77 6.20 -1.58
CA ARG A 28 -7.44 6.82 -2.74
C ARG A 28 -6.86 6.36 -4.07
N MET A 29 -5.54 6.18 -4.16
CA MET A 29 -4.89 5.69 -5.38
C MET A 29 -5.21 4.20 -5.60
N ALA A 30 -5.10 3.39 -4.54
CA ALA A 30 -5.46 1.98 -4.54
C ALA A 30 -6.90 1.79 -5.02
N PHE A 31 -7.84 2.63 -4.56
CA PHE A 31 -9.24 2.57 -5.01
C PHE A 31 -9.38 2.84 -6.50
N LYS A 32 -8.67 3.84 -7.03
CA LYS A 32 -8.66 4.15 -8.47
C LYS A 32 -8.03 3.05 -9.32
N MET A 33 -7.11 2.29 -8.76
CA MET A 33 -6.43 1.17 -9.40
C MET A 33 -7.11 -0.18 -9.11
N GLU A 34 -8.27 -0.17 -8.44
CA GLU A 34 -9.04 -1.37 -8.07
C GLU A 34 -8.28 -2.34 -7.14
N PHE A 35 -7.32 -1.82 -6.37
CA PHE A 35 -6.51 -2.56 -5.40
C PHE A 35 -7.24 -2.69 -4.05
N TYR A 36 -8.39 -3.34 -4.05
CA TYR A 36 -9.25 -3.45 -2.87
C TYR A 36 -8.59 -4.26 -1.74
N GLU A 37 -7.79 -5.29 -2.07
CA GLU A 37 -7.03 -6.06 -1.07
C GLU A 37 -6.04 -5.20 -0.28
N LEU A 38 -5.30 -4.32 -0.95
CA LEU A 38 -4.42 -3.36 -0.28
C LEU A 38 -5.18 -2.41 0.65
N ILE A 39 -6.37 -1.95 0.25
CA ILE A 39 -7.19 -1.08 1.10
C ILE A 39 -7.60 -1.82 2.38
N CYS A 40 -8.13 -3.04 2.24
CA CYS A 40 -8.49 -3.88 3.38
C CYS A 40 -7.29 -4.16 4.29
N PHE A 41 -6.14 -4.50 3.71
CA PHE A 41 -4.91 -4.74 4.45
C PHE A 41 -4.44 -3.52 5.26
N ILE A 42 -4.49 -2.32 4.67
CA ILE A 42 -4.12 -1.08 5.36
C ILE A 42 -5.06 -0.78 6.53
N GLU A 43 -6.34 -1.11 6.40
CA GLU A 43 -7.32 -0.94 7.48
C GLU A 43 -7.17 -2.00 8.58
N GLU A 44 -6.85 -3.24 8.22
CA GLU A 44 -6.64 -4.34 9.16
C GLU A 44 -5.32 -4.23 9.94
N ASP A 45 -4.20 -3.96 9.26
CA ASP A 45 -2.87 -3.83 9.88
C ASP A 45 -2.05 -2.70 9.25
N ARG A 46 -2.46 -1.47 9.58
CA ARG A 46 -1.74 -0.25 9.23
C ARG A 46 -0.28 -0.27 9.68
N ALA A 47 0.01 -0.90 10.83
CA ALA A 47 1.35 -0.92 11.38
C ALA A 47 2.28 -1.80 10.52
N ALA A 48 1.79 -2.93 10.01
CA ALA A 48 2.53 -3.76 9.06
C ALA A 48 2.82 -3.02 7.75
N TYR A 49 1.85 -2.28 7.22
CA TYR A 49 2.07 -1.44 6.04
C TYR A 49 3.21 -0.43 6.27
N VAL A 50 3.14 0.36 7.35
CA VAL A 50 4.16 1.37 7.65
C VAL A 50 5.53 0.75 7.90
N ARG A 51 5.59 -0.39 8.61
CA ARG A 51 6.85 -1.13 8.80
C ARG A 51 7.45 -1.56 7.48
N PHE A 52 6.66 -2.13 6.57
CA PHE A 52 7.14 -2.53 5.25
C PHE A 52 7.71 -1.35 4.45
N ILE A 53 7.03 -0.20 4.47
CA ILE A 53 7.53 1.01 3.77
C ILE A 53 8.85 1.52 4.37
N LEU A 54 9.06 1.34 5.68
CA LEU A 54 10.30 1.74 6.37
C LEU A 54 11.45 0.76 6.17
N THR A 55 11.20 -0.54 6.28
CA THR A 55 12.25 -1.57 6.37
C THR A 55 12.41 -2.38 5.09
N GLY A 56 11.39 -2.43 4.24
CA GLY A 56 11.33 -3.35 3.10
C GLY A 56 11.12 -4.81 3.50
N GLU A 57 10.91 -5.11 4.79
CA GLU A 57 10.71 -6.49 5.28
C GLU A 57 9.25 -6.92 5.10
N LYS A 58 9.07 -8.05 4.40
CA LYS A 58 7.77 -8.59 3.94
C LYS A 58 6.99 -9.35 5.02
#